data_AF-A0A2S6U971-F1
#
_entry.id   AF-A0A2S6U971-F1
#
_cell.length_a   1.000
_cell.length_b   1.000
_cell.length_c   1.000
_cell.angle_alpha   90.00
_cell.angle_beta   90.00
_cell.angle_gamma   90.00
#
_symmetry.space_group_name_H-M   'P 1'
#
loop_
_entity.id
_entity.type
_entity.pdbx_description
1 polymer ?
#
loop_
_entity_poly.entity_id
_entity_poly.type
_entity_poly.pdbx_seq_one_letter_code
_entity_poly.pdbx_strand_id
1 'polypeptide(L)'
;MTENPERPSLEELDARLRAAREHQATRRRAGKSKQAEGQGGLGFALRIGSDLVAALIVGVGIGVLLDYWLGTKPWMLVLFFLFGAAAGFLNIFRRVAGYGLAAGYKKPETGSKDETLKDKK
;
A
#
# COMPACT_ATOMS: atom_id res chain seq x y z
N MET A 1 -32.37 -40.76 11.72
CA MET A 1 -33.00 -39.43 11.80
C MET A 1 -31.93 -38.42 12.19
N THR A 2 -31.43 -37.65 11.23
CA THR A 2 -30.85 -36.31 11.45
C THR A 2 -30.85 -35.62 10.10
N GLU A 3 -32.04 -35.14 9.76
CA GLU A 3 -32.27 -34.17 8.70
C GLU A 3 -31.81 -32.82 9.25
N ASN A 4 -30.87 -32.16 8.60
CA ASN A 4 -30.65 -30.73 8.83
C ASN A 4 -30.19 -30.03 7.53
N PRO A 5 -31.10 -29.80 6.56
CA PRO A 5 -30.78 -29.10 5.33
C PRO A 5 -31.21 -27.62 5.42
N GLU A 6 -30.65 -26.83 6.35
CA GLU A 6 -30.99 -25.40 6.45
C GLU A 6 -29.82 -24.46 6.84
N ARG A 7 -28.58 -24.87 6.58
CA ARG A 7 -27.43 -23.94 6.68
C ARG A 7 -26.67 -23.97 5.37
N PRO A 8 -26.48 -22.82 4.68
CA PRO A 8 -25.64 -22.78 3.48
C PRO A 8 -24.31 -23.43 3.86
N SER A 9 -23.94 -24.47 3.11
CA SER A 9 -22.76 -25.27 3.46
C SER A 9 -21.53 -24.36 3.41
N LEU A 10 -20.55 -24.64 4.25
CA LEU A 10 -19.30 -23.88 4.25
C LEU A 10 -18.64 -23.87 2.86
N GLU A 11 -18.91 -24.90 2.06
CA GLU A 11 -18.50 -25.01 0.66
C GLU A 11 -19.15 -23.96 -0.24
N GLU A 12 -20.46 -23.69 -0.09
CA GLU A 12 -21.13 -22.61 -0.81
C GLU A 12 -20.64 -21.23 -0.38
N LEU A 13 -20.35 -21.07 0.92
CA LEU A 13 -19.81 -19.84 1.46
C LEU A 13 -18.38 -19.60 0.97
N ASP A 14 -17.55 -20.65 0.92
CA ASP A 14 -16.21 -20.63 0.34
C ASP A 14 -16.25 -20.37 -1.16
N ALA A 15 -17.19 -20.98 -1.88
CA ALA A 15 -17.39 -20.71 -3.31
C ALA A 15 -17.77 -19.26 -3.56
N ARG A 16 -18.69 -18.70 -2.75
CA ARG A 16 -19.05 -17.27 -2.81
C ARG A 16 -17.91 -16.35 -2.40
N LEU A 17 -17.13 -16.72 -1.38
CA LEU A 17 -15.96 -15.94 -0.95
C LEU A 17 -14.89 -15.93 -2.03
N ARG A 18 -14.64 -17.07 -2.69
CA ARG A 18 -13.70 -17.18 -3.81
C ARG A 18 -14.18 -16.36 -5.00
N ALA A 19 -15.45 -16.49 -5.40
CA ALA A 19 -16.03 -15.70 -6.48
C ALA A 19 -15.94 -14.18 -6.18
N ALA A 20 -16.30 -13.76 -4.96
CA ALA A 20 -16.19 -12.36 -4.55
C ALA A 20 -14.73 -11.85 -4.52
N ARG A 21 -13.77 -12.68 -4.07
CA ARG A 21 -12.34 -12.37 -4.09
C ARG A 21 -11.79 -12.27 -5.51
N GLU A 22 -12.24 -13.12 -6.43
CA GLU A 22 -11.86 -13.06 -7.84
C GLU A 22 -12.41 -11.80 -8.52
N HIS A 23 -13.66 -11.43 -8.24
CA HIS A 23 -14.23 -10.17 -8.72
C HIS A 23 -13.50 -8.95 -8.14
N GLN A 24 -13.14 -8.97 -6.85
CA GLN A 24 -12.33 -7.91 -6.25
C GLN A 24 -10.90 -7.88 -6.78
N ALA A 25 -10.27 -9.03 -7.02
CA ALA A 25 -8.94 -9.12 -7.61
C ALA A 25 -8.94 -8.59 -9.04
N THR A 26 -9.97 -8.91 -9.82
CA THR A 26 -10.16 -8.42 -11.19
C THR A 26 -10.46 -6.93 -11.21
N ARG A 27 -11.29 -6.41 -10.30
CA ARG A 27 -11.57 -4.97 -10.18
C ARG A 27 -10.37 -4.18 -9.67
N ARG A 28 -9.58 -4.75 -8.76
CA ARG A 28 -8.28 -4.20 -8.32
C ARG A 28 -7.24 -4.22 -9.43
N ARG A 29 -7.22 -5.26 -10.27
CA ARG A 29 -6.34 -5.37 -11.45
C ARG A 29 -6.76 -4.42 -12.57
N ALA A 30 -8.06 -4.24 -12.83
CA ALA A 30 -8.60 -3.32 -13.83
C ALA A 30 -8.48 -1.84 -13.41
N GLY A 31 -8.66 -1.55 -12.11
CA GLY A 31 -8.36 -0.23 -11.53
C GLY A 31 -6.86 0.07 -11.53
N LYS A 32 -6.01 -0.94 -11.27
CA LYS A 32 -4.55 -0.83 -11.40
C LYS A 32 -4.08 -0.72 -12.86
N SER A 33 -4.66 -1.42 -13.82
CA SER A 33 -4.18 -1.45 -15.21
C SER A 33 -4.43 -0.15 -15.95
N LYS A 34 -5.60 0.48 -15.76
CA LYS A 34 -5.86 1.83 -16.29
C LYS A 34 -5.00 2.92 -15.63
N GLN A 35 -4.55 2.68 -14.39
CA GLN A 35 -3.61 3.56 -13.69
C GLN A 35 -2.13 3.25 -14.00
N ALA A 36 -1.77 2.01 -14.36
CA ALA A 36 -0.38 1.57 -14.39
C ALA A 36 0.39 1.97 -15.66
N GLU A 37 -0.28 2.19 -16.80
CA GLU A 37 0.42 2.39 -18.08
C GLU A 37 0.87 3.84 -18.34
N GLY A 38 0.35 4.81 -17.56
CA GLY A 38 0.81 6.22 -17.62
C GLY A 38 0.54 7.06 -16.36
N GLN A 39 -0.21 6.52 -15.39
CA GLN A 39 -0.68 7.23 -14.20
C GLN A 39 -0.05 6.68 -12.90
N GLY A 40 0.82 5.66 -12.98
CA GLY A 40 1.43 5.00 -11.83
C GLY A 40 2.36 5.93 -11.07
N GLY A 41 3.22 6.66 -11.80
CA GLY A 41 4.11 7.67 -11.20
C GLY A 41 3.36 8.90 -10.71
N LEU A 42 2.41 9.42 -11.49
CA LEU A 42 1.65 10.63 -11.13
C LEU A 42 0.71 10.39 -9.95
N GLY A 43 -0.05 9.29 -9.96
CA GLY A 43 -0.93 8.93 -8.83
C GLY A 43 -0.15 8.61 -7.56
N PHE A 44 1.03 8.01 -7.69
CA PHE A 44 1.94 7.79 -6.56
C PHE A 44 2.49 9.11 -6.00
N ALA A 45 2.95 10.01 -6.87
CA ALA A 45 3.44 11.34 -6.48
C ALA A 45 2.34 12.19 -5.82
N LEU A 46 1.14 12.22 -6.40
CA LEU A 46 -0.02 12.92 -5.82
C LEU A 46 -0.36 12.40 -4.43
N ARG A 47 -0.32 11.08 -4.23
CA ARG A 47 -0.59 10.47 -2.93
C ARG A 47 0.48 10.79 -1.90
N ILE A 48 1.75 10.74 -2.29
CA ILE A 48 2.88 11.14 -1.44
C ILE A 48 2.77 12.62 -1.05
N GLY A 49 2.48 13.48 -2.04
CA GLY A 49 2.27 14.91 -1.80
C GLY A 49 1.10 15.15 -0.85
N SER A 50 -0.03 14.46 -1.05
CA SER A 50 -1.21 14.60 -0.18
C SER A 50 -0.94 14.12 1.24
N ASP A 51 -0.17 13.03 1.43
CA ASP A 51 0.18 12.53 2.77
C ASP A 51 1.05 13.56 3.52
N LEU A 52 2.00 14.20 2.84
CA LEU A 52 2.83 15.25 3.43
C LEU A 52 2.02 16.49 3.81
N VAL A 53 1.20 16.99 2.88
CA VAL A 53 0.36 18.17 3.11
C VAL A 53 -0.62 17.92 4.25
N ALA A 54 -1.26 16.75 4.30
CA ALA A 54 -2.17 16.40 5.39
C ALA A 54 -1.45 16.36 6.74
N ALA A 55 -0.25 15.76 6.82
CA ALA A 55 0.53 15.72 8.05
C ALA A 55 0.94 17.12 8.52
N LEU A 56 1.32 18.01 7.59
CA LEU A 56 1.63 19.41 7.89
C LEU A 56 0.40 20.19 8.38
N ILE A 57 -0.74 20.05 7.72
CA ILE A 57 -2.00 20.71 8.14
C ILE A 57 -2.37 20.29 9.57
N VAL A 58 -2.28 19.00 9.87
CA VAL A 58 -2.56 18.48 11.22
C VAL A 58 -1.55 19.03 12.23
N GLY A 59 -0.24 18.99 11.92
CA GLY A 59 0.80 19.52 12.82
C GLY A 59 0.64 21.01 13.08
N VAL A 60 0.42 21.82 12.04
CA VAL A 60 0.20 23.26 12.17
C VAL A 60 -1.11 23.54 12.90
N GLY A 61 -2.20 22.85 12.58
CA GLY A 61 -3.49 23.02 13.25
C GLY A 61 -3.41 22.76 14.75
N ILE A 62 -2.73 21.67 15.15
CA ILE A 62 -2.46 21.35 16.55
C ILE A 62 -1.55 22.41 17.18
N GLY A 63 -0.43 22.74 16.52
CA GLY A 63 0.52 23.72 17.03
C GLY A 63 -0.09 25.10 17.27
N VAL A 64 -0.92 25.58 16.35
CA VAL A 64 -1.66 26.84 16.48
C VAL A 64 -2.66 26.77 17.62
N LEU A 65 -3.43 25.68 17.73
CA LEU A 65 -4.41 25.51 18.81
C LEU A 65 -3.72 25.53 20.18
N LEU A 66 -2.57 24.86 20.31
CA LEU A 66 -1.76 24.87 21.53
C LEU A 66 -1.14 26.24 21.83
N ASP A 67 -0.58 26.92 20.82
CA ASP A 67 -0.02 28.26 21.02
C ASP A 67 -1.10 29.25 21.49
N TYR A 68 -2.33 29.16 20.96
CA TYR A 68 -3.46 29.97 21.44
C TYR A 68 -3.88 29.62 22.86
N TRP A 69 -3.88 28.34 23.23
CA TRP A 69 -4.35 27.91 24.55
C TRP A 69 -3.33 28.20 25.66
N LEU A 70 -2.03 28.07 25.36
CA LEU A 70 -0.95 28.31 26.32
C LEU A 70 -0.44 29.76 26.30
N GLY A 71 -0.89 30.57 25.34
CA GLY A 71 -0.37 31.94 25.15
C GLY A 71 1.11 31.97 24.79
N THR A 72 1.66 30.86 24.30
CA THR A 72 3.07 30.78 23.90
C THR A 72 3.27 31.51 22.58
N LYS A 73 4.38 32.26 22.46
CA LYS A 73 4.99 32.65 21.17
C LYS A 73 5.14 31.39 20.29
N PRO A 74 5.30 31.46 18.94
CA PRO A 74 5.06 30.36 17.99
C PRO A 74 6.03 29.17 18.09
N TRP A 75 6.23 28.66 19.29
CA TRP A 75 7.14 27.61 19.71
C TRP A 75 6.44 26.27 19.58
N MET A 76 5.16 26.18 19.99
CA MET A 76 4.39 24.94 19.77
C MET A 76 4.15 24.73 18.29
N LEU A 77 3.85 25.78 17.53
CA LEU A 77 3.77 25.70 16.08
C LEU A 77 5.05 25.15 15.45
N VAL A 78 6.23 25.70 15.78
CA VAL A 78 7.51 25.23 15.23
C VAL A 78 7.78 23.76 15.62
N LEU A 79 7.53 23.41 16.88
CA LEU A 79 7.71 22.05 17.38
C LEU A 79 6.79 21.07 16.65
N PHE A 80 5.49 21.34 16.60
CA PHE A 80 4.51 20.47 15.95
C PHE A 80 4.62 20.47 14.41
N PHE A 81 5.12 21.55 13.81
CA PHE A 81 5.49 21.57 12.40
C PHE A 81 6.61 20.56 12.11
N LEU A 82 7.67 20.55 12.93
CA LEU A 82 8.76 19.58 12.82
C LEU A 82 8.25 18.14 13.02
N PHE A 83 7.39 17.91 14.02
CA PHE A 83 6.77 16.60 14.22
C PHE A 83 5.86 16.19 13.06
N GLY A 84 5.06 17.10 12.51
CA GLY A 84 4.19 16.84 11.36
C GLY A 84 5.01 16.52 10.10
N ALA A 85 6.07 17.29 9.84
CA ALA A 85 7.00 17.02 8.75
C ALA A 85 7.68 15.65 8.93
N ALA A 86 8.22 15.37 10.12
CA ALA A 86 8.84 14.07 10.43
C ALA A 86 7.85 12.92 10.23
N ALA A 87 6.64 13.01 10.76
CA ALA A 87 5.60 11.99 10.60
C ALA A 87 5.22 11.79 9.11
N GLY A 88 5.12 12.86 8.34
CA GLY A 88 4.90 12.82 6.90
C GLY A 88 6.02 12.07 6.18
N PHE A 89 7.29 12.44 6.44
CA PHE A 89 8.45 11.76 5.87
C PHE A 89 8.53 10.29 6.29
N LEU A 90 8.31 9.96 7.56
CA LEU A 90 8.31 8.57 8.04
C LEU A 90 7.26 7.73 7.30
N ASN A 91 6.07 8.28 7.06
CA ASN A 91 5.03 7.59 6.28
C ASN A 91 5.47 7.32 4.84
N ILE A 92 6.10 8.30 4.19
CA ILE A 92 6.62 8.18 2.83
C ILE A 92 7.73 7.14 2.77
N PHE A 93 8.73 7.24 3.64
CA PHE A 93 9.84 6.29 3.71
C PHE A 93 9.35 4.86 3.92
N ARG A 94 8.37 4.65 4.81
CA ARG A 94 7.78 3.32 5.01
C ARG A 94 7.09 2.79 3.76
N ARG A 95 6.43 3.65 2.98
CA ARG A 95 5.79 3.23 1.73
C ARG A 95 6.83 2.91 0.67
N VAL A 96 7.82 3.78 0.49
CA VAL A 96 8.88 3.64 -0.52
C VAL A 96 9.80 2.45 -0.21
N ALA A 97 10.19 2.27 1.05
CA ALA A 97 11.03 1.14 1.48
C ALA A 97 10.36 -0.22 1.23
N GLY A 98 9.03 -0.29 1.37
CA GLY A 98 8.25 -1.48 1.02
C GLY A 98 8.26 -1.81 -0.48
N TYR A 99 8.41 -0.82 -1.36
CA TYR A 99 8.55 -1.03 -2.80
C TYR A 99 10.01 -1.34 -3.22
N GLY A 100 11.01 -0.78 -2.55
CA GLY A 100 12.43 -0.90 -2.91
C GLY A 100 13.09 -2.25 -2.57
N LEU A 101 12.69 -2.90 -1.47
CA LEU A 101 13.26 -4.20 -1.06
C LEU A 101 12.63 -5.41 -1.78
N ALA A 102 11.36 -5.30 -2.18
CA ALA A 102 10.64 -6.41 -2.82
C ALA A 102 10.85 -6.50 -4.35
N ALA A 103 11.32 -5.43 -5.00
CA ALA A 103 11.42 -5.35 -6.46
C ALA A 103 12.79 -5.77 -7.04
N GLY A 104 13.77 -6.11 -6.19
CA GLY A 104 15.15 -6.39 -6.61
C GLY A 104 15.50 -7.88 -6.82
N TYR A 105 14.70 -8.83 -6.33
CA TYR A 105 15.05 -10.25 -6.43
C TYR A 105 14.53 -10.87 -7.73
N LYS A 106 15.20 -10.58 -8.85
CA LYS A 106 15.15 -11.50 -10.01
C LYS A 106 15.94 -12.75 -9.62
N LYS A 107 15.23 -13.82 -9.24
CA LYS A 107 15.80 -15.17 -9.13
C LYS A 107 16.46 -15.49 -10.48
N PRO A 108 17.78 -15.71 -10.56
CA PRO A 108 18.37 -16.20 -11.79
C PRO A 108 17.80 -17.59 -12.05
N GLU A 109 17.24 -17.80 -13.24
CA GLU A 109 16.83 -19.13 -13.69
C GLU A 109 18.08 -19.95 -14.00
N THR A 110 18.67 -20.52 -12.95
CA THR A 110 19.68 -21.58 -13.07
C THR A 110 18.95 -22.91 -13.24
N GLY A 111 18.97 -23.44 -14.47
CA GLY A 111 18.72 -24.86 -14.72
C GLY A 111 17.77 -25.15 -15.88
N SER A 112 18.22 -24.94 -17.12
CA SER A 112 17.65 -25.67 -18.27
C SER A 112 18.53 -25.57 -19.52
N LYS A 113 19.83 -25.90 -19.45
CA LYS A 113 20.64 -26.18 -20.65
C LYS A 113 21.79 -27.16 -20.34
N ASP A 114 21.47 -28.36 -19.86
CA ASP A 114 22.44 -29.46 -19.78
C ASP A 114 21.93 -30.79 -20.37
N GLU A 115 20.82 -30.79 -21.13
CA GLU A 115 20.29 -32.02 -21.73
C GLU A 115 20.47 -32.15 -23.25
N THR A 116 21.01 -31.14 -23.96
CA THR A 116 21.18 -31.20 -25.42
C THR A 116 22.51 -31.80 -25.90
N LEU A 117 23.35 -32.33 -25.01
CA LEU A 117 24.68 -32.86 -25.38
C LEU A 117 24.81 -34.39 -25.36
N LYS A 118 23.73 -35.15 -25.13
CA LYS A 118 23.80 -36.63 -25.08
C LYS A 118 23.32 -37.38 -26.32
N ASP A 119 22.78 -36.72 -27.33
CA ASP A 119 22.17 -37.39 -28.50
C ASP A 119 23.04 -37.40 -29.77
N LYS A 120 24.36 -37.24 -29.60
CA LYS A 120 25.31 -37.32 -30.72
C LYS A 120 26.52 -38.17 -30.35
N LYS A 121 26.30 -39.47 -30.17
CA LYS A 121 27.38 -40.45 -30.25
C LYS A 121 26.91 -41.72 -30.95
#